data_AF-A0A4U0WGF2-F1
#
_entry.id   AF-A0A4U0WGF2-F1
#
_cell.length_a   1.000
_cell.length_b   1.000
_cell.length_c   1.000
_cell.angle_alpha   90.00
_cell.angle_beta   90.00
_cell.angle_gamma   90.00
#
_symmetry.space_group_name_H-M   'P 1'
#
loop_
_entity.id
_entity.type
_entity.pdbx_description
1 polymer ?
#
loop_
_entity_poly.entity_id
_entity_poly.type
_entity_poly.pdbx_seq_one_letter_code
_entity_poly.pdbx_strand_id
1 'polypeptide(L)'
;MERPVVSEYLGIPYASPPVGFLRFAAPEPFSSKQSFDASAYSPDCPANISPTYTFPKLRTLGQRIASKFADQAGNHAQSEDCLTLNIWTKTQSRKSRKPVLLWIHGGRFTIPGSNNPIYNGRYLADNEDVVVVTFNHRVGIFGFPGSPVTTQNVGLLDQRLAVQ
;
A
#
# COMPACT_ATOMS: atom_id res chain seq x y z
N MET A 1 10.19 -24.61 -4.94
CA MET A 1 9.41 -23.54 -5.57
C MET A 1 10.37 -22.74 -6.43
N GLU A 2 10.09 -22.65 -7.73
CA GLU A 2 10.83 -21.76 -8.63
C GLU A 2 10.64 -20.30 -8.19
N ARG A 3 11.64 -19.46 -8.45
CA ARG A 3 11.55 -18.03 -8.12
C ARG A 3 10.59 -17.37 -9.13
N PRO A 4 9.62 -16.56 -8.69
CA PRO A 4 8.73 -15.84 -9.59
C PRO A 4 9.51 -14.99 -10.59
N VAL A 5 9.10 -14.99 -11.85
CA VAL A 5 9.74 -14.21 -12.92
C VAL A 5 8.83 -13.05 -13.31
N VAL A 6 8.85 -12.00 -12.47
CA VAL A 6 8.04 -10.79 -12.65
C VAL A 6 8.90 -9.54 -12.61
N SER A 7 8.40 -8.47 -13.23
CA SER A 7 8.87 -7.11 -12.99
C SER A 7 8.16 -6.54 -11.77
N GLU A 8 8.93 -5.92 -10.88
CA GLU A 8 8.43 -5.26 -9.68
C GLU A 8 8.73 -3.76 -9.78
N TYR A 9 7.73 -2.92 -9.52
CA TYR A 9 7.87 -1.48 -9.42
C TYR A 9 7.27 -1.04 -8.09
N LEU A 10 8.10 -0.67 -7.14
CA LEU A 10 7.71 -0.45 -5.74
C LEU A 10 7.83 1.03 -5.39
N GLY A 11 6.91 1.52 -4.56
CA GLY A 11 6.97 2.88 -4.01
C GLY A 11 6.75 4.01 -5.02
N ILE A 12 6.05 3.77 -6.14
CA ILE A 12 5.78 4.80 -7.15
C ILE A 12 4.82 5.85 -6.58
N PRO A 13 5.17 7.15 -6.57
CA PRO A 13 4.25 8.20 -6.10
C PRO A 13 3.07 8.37 -7.05
N TYR A 14 1.85 8.36 -6.50
CA TYR A 14 0.62 8.63 -7.25
C TYR A 14 -0.03 9.96 -6.86
N ALA A 15 0.35 10.52 -5.71
CA ALA A 15 -0.07 11.84 -5.26
C ALA A 15 1.13 12.70 -4.83
N SER A 16 0.95 14.02 -4.82
CA SER A 16 1.85 14.93 -4.11
C SER A 16 1.90 14.56 -2.62
N PRO A 17 3.06 14.70 -1.95
CA PRO A 17 3.19 14.39 -0.53
C PRO A 17 2.14 15.17 0.30
N PRO A 18 1.28 14.49 1.09
CA PRO A 18 0.25 15.16 1.88
C PRO A 18 0.85 15.73 3.18
N VAL A 19 1.80 16.65 3.05
CA VAL A 19 2.52 17.29 4.15
C VAL A 19 2.17 18.77 4.25
N GLY A 20 2.40 19.38 5.41
CA GLY A 20 2.17 20.81 5.62
C GLY A 20 0.73 21.20 5.32
N PHE A 21 0.52 22.10 4.36
CA PHE A 21 -0.83 22.56 3.97
C PHE A 21 -1.69 21.45 3.32
N LEU A 22 -1.07 20.39 2.80
CA LEU A 22 -1.78 19.25 2.19
C LEU A 22 -2.18 18.16 3.19
N ARG A 23 -1.75 18.26 4.46
CA ARG A 23 -1.92 17.21 5.49
C ARG A 23 -3.35 16.67 5.59
N PHE A 24 -4.34 17.56 5.62
CA PHE A 24 -5.76 17.22 5.72
C PHE A 24 -6.55 17.60 4.46
N ALA A 25 -5.85 17.94 3.37
CA ALA A 25 -6.46 18.25 2.09
C ALA A 25 -6.75 16.97 1.30
N ALA A 26 -7.61 17.09 0.28
CA ALA A 26 -7.74 16.06 -0.75
C ALA A 26 -6.36 15.83 -1.41
N PRO A 27 -6.03 14.60 -1.84
CA PRO A 27 -4.77 14.35 -2.50
C PRO A 27 -4.72 15.05 -3.86
N GLU A 28 -3.56 15.58 -4.18
CA GLU A 28 -3.29 16.18 -5.49
C GLU A 28 -2.54 15.16 -6.36
N PRO A 29 -2.92 14.96 -7.65
CA PRO A 29 -2.22 14.05 -8.53
C PRO A 29 -0.72 14.34 -8.61
N PHE A 30 0.10 13.30 -8.48
CA PHE A 30 1.54 13.46 -8.65
C PHE A 30 1.87 13.86 -10.09
N SER A 31 2.75 14.86 -10.25
CA SER A 31 3.22 15.30 -11.57
C SER A 31 4.71 15.61 -11.51
N SER A 32 5.51 14.78 -12.17
CA SER A 32 6.94 15.02 -12.37
C SER A 32 7.38 14.47 -13.73
N LYS A 33 8.40 15.10 -14.32
CA LYS A 33 9.10 14.58 -15.51
C LYS A 33 10.38 13.83 -15.16
N GLN A 34 10.73 13.75 -13.88
CA GLN A 34 11.96 13.11 -13.42
C GLN A 34 11.76 11.60 -13.29
N SER A 35 12.82 10.85 -13.55
CA SER A 35 12.86 9.42 -13.25
C SER A 35 12.81 9.20 -11.74
N PHE A 36 12.16 8.10 -11.34
CA PHE A 36 12.03 7.69 -9.95
C PHE A 36 12.59 6.28 -9.77
N ASP A 37 13.30 6.05 -8.68
CA ASP A 37 13.79 4.72 -8.32
C ASP A 37 12.66 3.91 -7.66
N ALA A 38 12.05 3.02 -8.43
CA ALA A 38 10.96 2.16 -8.00
C ALA A 38 11.43 0.76 -7.55
N SER A 39 12.60 0.65 -6.92
CA SER A 39 13.18 -0.64 -6.50
C SER A 39 12.84 -1.07 -5.06
N ALA A 40 12.25 -0.17 -4.26
CA ALA A 40 11.94 -0.42 -2.86
C ALA A 40 10.57 0.14 -2.45
N TYR A 41 9.96 -0.47 -1.44
CA TYR A 41 8.74 0.07 -0.83
C TYR A 41 9.01 1.43 -0.18
N SER A 42 8.04 2.34 -0.28
CA SER A 42 8.03 3.58 0.47
C SER A 42 7.64 3.36 1.95
N PRO A 43 7.86 4.35 2.82
CA PRO A 43 7.35 4.33 4.18
C PRO A 43 5.83 4.12 4.24
N ASP A 44 5.37 3.51 5.33
CA ASP A 44 3.95 3.42 5.64
C ASP A 44 3.40 4.80 6.04
N CYS A 45 2.11 5.02 5.79
CA CYS A 45 1.45 6.22 6.29
C CYS A 45 1.45 6.25 7.83
N PRO A 46 1.45 7.43 8.47
CA PRO A 46 1.59 7.50 9.92
C PRO A 46 0.40 6.88 10.64
N ALA A 47 0.68 6.04 11.62
CA ALA A 47 -0.34 5.37 12.41
C ALA A 47 0.17 4.98 13.79
N ASN A 48 -0.75 4.89 14.74
CA ASN A 48 -0.44 4.36 16.07
C ASN A 48 -0.25 2.84 15.96
N ILE A 49 1.00 2.39 16.10
CA ILE A 49 1.33 0.97 16.08
C ILE A 49 0.80 0.34 17.38
N SER A 50 -0.16 -0.56 17.25
CA SER A 50 -0.63 -1.36 18.38
C SER A 50 0.36 -2.50 18.67
N PRO A 51 0.55 -2.90 19.95
CA PRO A 51 1.41 -4.03 20.28
C PRO A 51 0.93 -5.30 19.56
N THR A 52 1.89 -6.10 19.12
CA THR A 52 1.63 -7.36 18.40
C THR A 52 0.87 -8.34 19.31
N TYR A 53 -0.28 -8.80 18.83
CA TYR A 53 -1.09 -9.77 19.57
C TYR A 53 -0.55 -11.18 19.35
N THR A 54 -0.23 -11.88 20.44
CA THR A 54 0.19 -13.28 20.35
C THR A 54 -1.03 -14.20 20.41
N PHE A 55 -1.04 -15.22 19.55
CA PHE A 55 -2.12 -16.22 19.51
C PHE A 55 -1.58 -17.59 19.96
N PRO A 56 -1.33 -17.78 21.26
CA PRO A 56 -0.59 -18.93 21.78
C PRO A 56 -1.32 -20.27 21.55
N LYS A 57 -2.65 -20.25 21.41
CA LYS A 57 -3.47 -21.44 21.18
C LYS A 57 -3.55 -21.88 19.71
N LEU A 58 -2.97 -21.14 18.77
CA LEU A 58 -2.96 -21.56 17.36
C LEU A 58 -1.96 -22.71 17.15
N ARG A 59 -2.30 -23.63 16.24
CA ARG A 59 -1.34 -24.60 15.70
C ARG A 59 -0.19 -23.87 15.01
N THR A 60 0.94 -24.53 14.81
CA THR A 60 2.16 -23.97 14.22
C THR A 60 1.92 -23.20 12.91
N LEU A 61 1.10 -23.74 12.00
CA LEU A 61 0.73 -23.03 10.77
C LEU A 61 -0.06 -21.75 11.06
N GLY A 62 -1.05 -21.82 11.95
CA GLY A 62 -1.84 -20.66 12.35
C GLY A 62 -0.98 -19.57 13.01
N GLN A 63 0.01 -19.95 13.81
CA GLN A 63 0.97 -19.01 14.39
C GLN A 63 1.80 -18.30 13.31
N ARG A 64 2.30 -19.03 12.29
CA ARG A 64 3.04 -18.44 11.17
C ARG A 64 2.20 -17.50 10.32
N ILE A 65 0.94 -17.86 10.07
CA ILE A 65 0.00 -17.00 9.35
C ILE A 65 -0.26 -15.75 10.17
N ALA A 66 -0.61 -15.90 11.45
CA ALA A 66 -0.86 -14.78 12.35
C ALA A 66 0.33 -13.83 12.48
N SER A 67 1.57 -14.35 12.53
CA SER A 67 2.77 -13.51 12.59
C SER A 67 2.98 -12.70 11.30
N LYS A 68 2.64 -13.25 10.12
CA LYS A 68 2.71 -12.51 8.85
C LYS A 68 1.62 -11.46 8.73
N PHE A 69 0.41 -11.74 9.21
CA PHE A 69 -0.64 -10.73 9.34
C PHE A 69 -0.23 -9.60 10.30
N ALA A 70 0.36 -9.95 11.45
CA ALA A 70 0.82 -8.99 12.45
C ALA A 70 2.02 -8.14 11.99
N ASP A 71 2.74 -8.55 10.94
CA ASP A 71 3.82 -7.77 10.31
C ASP A 71 3.31 -6.42 9.76
N GLN A 72 2.01 -6.28 9.51
CA GLN A 72 1.39 -4.99 9.14
C GLN A 72 1.46 -3.96 10.29
N ALA A 73 1.58 -4.44 11.53
CA ALA A 73 1.87 -3.62 12.70
C ALA A 73 3.38 -3.61 13.03
N GLY A 74 4.23 -4.02 12.10
CA GLY A 74 5.69 -3.97 12.22
C GLY A 74 6.21 -2.53 12.26
N ASN A 75 7.44 -2.38 12.75
CA ASN A 75 8.19 -1.10 12.73
C ASN A 75 8.69 -0.78 11.31
N HIS A 76 7.80 -0.69 10.32
CA HIS A 76 8.14 -0.03 9.08
C HIS A 76 8.40 1.45 9.35
N ALA A 77 9.32 2.04 8.60
CA ALA A 77 9.48 3.49 8.62
C ALA A 77 8.13 4.13 8.28
N GLN A 78 7.73 5.14 9.05
CA GLN A 78 6.52 5.90 8.80
C GLN A 78 6.86 7.30 8.31
N SER A 79 6.07 7.80 7.36
CA SER A 79 6.19 9.16 6.83
C SER A 79 4.82 9.66 6.41
N GLU A 80 4.56 10.96 6.54
CA GLU A 80 3.39 11.58 5.89
C GLU A 80 3.50 11.55 4.36
N ASP A 81 4.73 11.56 3.83
CA ASP A 81 5.01 11.28 2.42
C ASP A 81 4.94 9.77 2.17
N CYS A 82 3.71 9.27 2.01
CA CYS A 82 3.41 7.84 1.93
C CYS A 82 2.48 7.45 0.78
N LEU A 83 1.97 8.40 -0.03
CA LEU A 83 0.96 8.14 -1.06
C LEU A 83 1.59 7.56 -2.32
N THR A 84 2.00 6.30 -2.20
CA THR A 84 2.69 5.54 -3.23
C THR A 84 2.02 4.19 -3.47
N LEU A 85 2.31 3.60 -4.64
CA LEU A 85 1.78 2.32 -5.08
C LEU A 85 2.90 1.38 -5.54
N ASN A 86 2.57 0.09 -5.58
CA ASN A 86 3.46 -0.99 -5.97
C ASN A 86 2.78 -1.81 -7.08
N ILE A 87 3.56 -2.28 -8.05
CA ILE A 87 3.08 -3.00 -9.23
C ILE A 87 3.92 -4.27 -9.44
N TRP A 88 3.23 -5.40 -9.63
CA TRP A 88 3.82 -6.66 -10.10
C TRP A 88 3.18 -7.08 -11.41
N THR A 89 4.00 -7.47 -12.38
CA THR A 89 3.51 -7.99 -13.67
C THR A 89 4.55 -8.86 -14.35
N LYS A 90 4.12 -9.89 -15.08
CA LYS A 90 4.97 -10.62 -16.04
C LYS A 90 5.43 -9.71 -17.18
N THR A 91 6.36 -10.20 -17.99
CA THR A 91 6.86 -9.53 -19.21
C THR A 91 5.74 -8.81 -19.96
N GLN A 92 5.98 -7.52 -20.19
CA GLN A 92 5.02 -6.62 -20.80
C GLN A 92 5.19 -6.68 -22.31
N SER A 93 4.09 -6.88 -23.05
CA SER A 93 4.05 -6.74 -24.50
C SER A 93 3.06 -5.64 -24.85
N ARG A 94 3.36 -4.79 -25.85
CA ARG A 94 2.43 -3.75 -26.31
C ARG A 94 1.16 -4.30 -26.98
N LYS A 95 1.08 -5.62 -27.18
CA LYS A 95 0.03 -6.29 -27.98
C LYS A 95 -1.06 -6.93 -27.14
N SER A 96 -0.85 -7.17 -25.85
CA SER A 96 -1.82 -7.80 -24.95
C SER A 96 -2.16 -6.90 -23.77
N ARG A 97 -3.46 -6.77 -23.49
CA ARG A 97 -3.96 -6.15 -22.25
C ARG A 97 -4.13 -7.26 -21.21
N LYS A 98 -3.68 -7.00 -19.98
CA LYS A 98 -3.83 -7.91 -18.84
C LYS A 98 -4.89 -7.35 -17.88
N PRO A 99 -5.67 -8.19 -17.21
CA PRO A 99 -6.53 -7.73 -16.12
C PRO A 99 -5.68 -7.14 -14.99
N VAL A 100 -6.22 -6.13 -14.30
CA VAL A 100 -5.57 -5.46 -13.17
C VAL A 100 -6.33 -5.78 -11.89
N LEU A 101 -5.64 -6.35 -10.90
CA LEU A 101 -6.12 -6.51 -9.55
C LEU A 101 -5.55 -5.40 -8.69
N LEU A 102 -6.42 -4.51 -8.22
CA LEU A 102 -6.06 -3.46 -7.27
C LEU A 102 -6.41 -3.91 -5.85
N TRP A 103 -5.42 -3.97 -4.98
CA TRP A 103 -5.56 -4.38 -3.59
C TRP A 103 -5.54 -3.17 -2.66
N ILE A 104 -6.65 -2.98 -1.95
CA ILE A 104 -6.81 -1.98 -0.89
C ILE A 104 -6.60 -2.68 0.45
N HIS A 105 -5.51 -2.36 1.15
CA HIS A 105 -5.25 -3.00 2.45
C HIS A 105 -6.34 -2.66 3.47
N GLY A 106 -6.66 -3.65 4.30
CA GLY A 106 -7.56 -3.46 5.44
C GLY A 106 -6.86 -2.78 6.61
N GLY A 107 -7.46 -2.92 7.80
CA GLY A 107 -6.89 -2.35 9.03
C GLY A 107 -7.78 -1.35 9.76
N ARG A 108 -9.11 -1.41 9.54
CA ARG A 108 -10.11 -0.55 10.21
C ARG A 108 -9.84 0.95 10.07
N PHE A 109 -9.20 1.36 8.97
CA PHE A 109 -8.73 2.73 8.76
C PHE A 109 -7.75 3.23 9.82
N THR A 110 -7.06 2.34 10.55
CA THR A 110 -6.09 2.70 11.59
C THR A 110 -4.75 2.00 11.45
N ILE A 111 -4.68 0.90 10.69
CA ILE A 111 -3.44 0.16 10.43
C ILE A 111 -3.00 0.48 8.99
N PRO A 112 -1.77 0.99 8.79
CA PRO A 112 -1.29 1.41 7.49
C PRO A 112 -0.68 0.24 6.72
N GLY A 113 -0.19 0.53 5.53
CA GLY A 113 0.87 -0.24 4.91
C GLY A 113 0.40 -1.27 3.88
N SER A 114 0.88 -1.08 2.65
CA SER A 114 0.83 -2.06 1.58
C SER A 114 2.06 -2.97 1.51
N ASN A 115 3.12 -2.62 2.25
CA ASN A 115 4.33 -3.42 2.42
C ASN A 115 4.12 -4.52 3.47
N ASN A 116 3.27 -5.50 3.18
CA ASN A 116 3.14 -6.70 4.02
C ASN A 116 3.43 -7.95 3.18
N PRO A 117 4.18 -8.94 3.69
CA PRO A 117 4.43 -10.20 3.00
C PRO A 117 3.18 -10.90 2.45
N ILE A 118 2.01 -10.76 3.09
CA ILE A 118 0.75 -11.36 2.64
C ILE A 118 0.13 -10.62 1.43
N TYR A 119 0.52 -9.36 1.20
CA TYR A 119 0.06 -8.53 0.08
C TYR A 119 1.06 -8.54 -1.09
N ASN A 120 2.19 -9.26 -0.97
CA ASN A 120 3.19 -9.30 -2.03
C ASN A 120 2.61 -9.96 -3.30
N GLY A 121 2.42 -9.14 -4.34
CA GLY A 121 1.71 -9.53 -5.55
C GLY A 121 2.48 -10.46 -6.50
N ARG A 122 3.78 -10.69 -6.27
CA ARG A 122 4.65 -11.39 -7.24
C ARG A 122 4.17 -12.79 -7.60
N TYR A 123 3.65 -13.53 -6.62
CA TYR A 123 3.22 -14.91 -6.84
C TYR A 123 1.92 -14.99 -7.65
N LEU A 124 1.00 -14.06 -7.39
CA LEU A 124 -0.27 -14.01 -8.12
C LEU A 124 -0.06 -13.50 -9.55
N ALA A 125 0.75 -12.45 -9.71
CA ALA A 125 1.15 -11.95 -11.03
C ALA A 125 1.86 -13.04 -11.86
N ASP A 126 2.70 -13.86 -11.22
CA ASP A 126 3.40 -14.96 -11.88
C ASP A 126 2.49 -16.15 -12.23
N ASN A 127 1.54 -16.51 -11.36
CA ASN A 127 0.68 -17.66 -11.62
C ASN A 127 -0.44 -17.38 -12.64
N GLU A 128 -1.04 -16.19 -12.60
CA GLU A 128 -2.32 -15.92 -13.29
C GLU A 128 -2.22 -14.91 -14.45
N ASP A 129 -1.01 -14.46 -14.79
CA ASP A 129 -0.75 -13.41 -15.80
C ASP A 129 -1.62 -12.14 -15.62
N VAL A 130 -1.75 -11.72 -14.36
CA VAL A 130 -2.46 -10.50 -13.96
C VAL A 130 -1.46 -9.40 -13.58
N VAL A 131 -1.87 -8.13 -13.69
CA VAL A 131 -1.16 -7.02 -13.04
C VAL A 131 -1.71 -6.90 -11.63
N VAL A 132 -0.84 -6.99 -10.62
CA VAL A 132 -1.22 -6.75 -9.23
C VAL A 132 -0.74 -5.37 -8.82
N VAL A 133 -1.63 -4.56 -8.29
CA VAL A 133 -1.32 -3.23 -7.75
C VAL A 133 -1.71 -3.18 -6.29
N THR A 134 -0.82 -2.75 -5.41
CA THR A 134 -1.12 -2.41 -4.01
C THR A 134 -0.76 -0.95 -3.78
N PHE A 135 -1.38 -0.28 -2.83
CA PHE A 135 -1.05 1.12 -2.55
C PHE A 135 -1.33 1.51 -1.10
N ASN A 136 -0.64 2.54 -0.66
CA ASN A 136 -0.87 3.17 0.64
C ASN A 136 -1.97 4.23 0.52
N HIS A 137 -2.80 4.37 1.55
CA HIS A 137 -3.71 5.50 1.71
C HIS A 137 -3.63 6.02 3.14
N ARG A 138 -3.93 7.31 3.37
CA ARG A 138 -3.89 7.86 4.73
C ARG A 138 -4.90 7.14 5.63
N VAL A 139 -4.48 6.88 6.86
CA VAL A 139 -5.26 6.24 7.92
C VAL A 139 -5.33 7.14 9.15
N GLY A 140 -6.13 6.75 10.14
CA GLY A 140 -6.30 7.47 11.41
C GLY A 140 -6.70 8.93 11.19
N ILE A 141 -6.14 9.82 12.00
CA ILE A 141 -6.42 11.26 11.92
C ILE A 141 -5.97 11.89 10.58
N PHE A 142 -4.96 11.32 9.92
CA PHE A 142 -4.47 11.83 8.63
C PHE A 142 -5.44 11.53 7.49
N GLY A 143 -6.11 10.38 7.51
CA GLY A 143 -7.11 9.98 6.51
C GLY A 143 -8.54 10.41 6.84
N PHE A 144 -8.84 10.51 8.13
CA PHE A 144 -10.19 10.68 8.67
C PHE A 144 -10.17 11.65 9.86
N PRO A 145 -9.90 12.95 9.62
CA PRO A 145 -9.66 13.91 10.70
C PRO A 145 -10.89 14.23 11.54
N GLY A 146 -12.12 13.97 11.04
CA GLY A 146 -13.36 14.21 11.78
C GLY A 146 -13.68 15.69 12.08
N SER A 147 -12.90 16.62 11.53
CA SER A 147 -13.07 18.06 11.76
C SER A 147 -14.12 18.66 10.80
N PRO A 148 -15.12 19.42 11.27
CA PRO A 148 -16.15 19.98 10.40
C PRO A 148 -15.64 21.03 9.40
N VAL A 149 -14.42 21.54 9.59
CA VAL A 149 -13.81 22.59 8.77
C VAL A 149 -12.79 22.06 7.76
N THR A 150 -12.50 20.76 7.75
CA THR A 150 -11.59 20.13 6.78
C THR A 150 -12.35 19.21 5.84
N THR A 151 -11.76 18.94 4.67
CA THR A 151 -12.25 17.88 3.79
C THR A 151 -12.35 16.57 4.56
N GLN A 152 -13.51 15.91 4.48
CA GLN A 152 -13.74 14.62 5.12
C GLN A 152 -13.34 13.48 4.19
N ASN A 153 -13.06 12.32 4.77
CA ASN A 153 -12.78 11.08 4.05
C ASN A 153 -11.60 11.20 3.06
N VAL A 154 -10.58 11.99 3.40
CA VAL A 154 -9.43 12.18 2.51
C VAL A 154 -8.68 10.88 2.26
N GLY A 155 -8.68 9.94 3.20
CA GLY A 155 -8.18 8.57 2.98
C GLY A 155 -8.95 7.78 1.91
N LEU A 156 -10.26 8.04 1.73
CA LEU A 156 -11.02 7.46 0.60
C LEU A 156 -10.75 8.20 -0.72
N LEU A 157 -10.44 9.51 -0.66
CA LEU A 157 -9.99 10.25 -1.84
C LEU A 157 -8.61 9.78 -2.30
N ASP A 158 -7.74 9.40 -1.37
CA ASP A 158 -6.46 8.75 -1.68
C ASP A 158 -6.68 7.44 -2.46
N GLN A 159 -7.62 6.61 -2.01
CA GLN A 159 -8.01 5.37 -2.72
C GLN A 159 -8.59 5.67 -4.10
N ARG A 160 -9.42 6.71 -4.21
CA ARG A 160 -10.00 7.12 -5.49
C ARG A 160 -8.91 7.57 -6.47
N LEU A 161 -7.96 8.38 -6.03
CA LEU A 161 -6.89 8.88 -6.88
C LEU A 161 -5.97 7.73 -7.36
N ALA A 162 -5.69 6.74 -6.53
CA ALA A 162 -4.92 5.57 -6.93
C ALA A 162 -5.60 4.71 -8.03
N VAL A 163 -6.91 4.86 -8.24
CA VAL A 163 -7.69 4.16 -9.27
C VAL A 163 -7.73 4.91 -10.61
N GLN A 164 -7.52 6.24 -10.60
CA GLN A 164 -7.67 7.12 -11.77
C GLN A 164 -6.48 7.03 -12.73
#